data_AF-A0A1I4S355-F1
#
_entry.id   AF-A0A1I4S355-F1
#
_cell.length_a   1.000
_cell.length_b   1.000
_cell.length_c   1.000
_cell.angle_alpha   90.00
_cell.angle_beta   90.00
_cell.angle_gamma   90.00
#
_symmetry.space_group_name_H-M   'P 1'
#
loop_
_entity.id
_entity.type
_entity.pdbx_description
1 polymer ?
#
loop_
_entity_poly.entity_id
_entity_poly.type
_entity_poly.pdbx_seq_one_letter_code
_entity_poly.pdbx_strand_id
1 'polypeptide(L)'
;MRDYKLIINCEYVNETGILVNHVLKADTARKPQVYDKFMFVSKQHFKPIVIEIRDIVEVAMLPGMHVVCDGEEVDEADDIKETFYSFLIED
;
A
#
# COMPACT_ATOMS: atom_id res chain seq x y z
N MET A 1 1.52 -6.79 19.76
CA MET A 1 0.97 -6.91 18.38
C MET A 1 2.13 -7.28 17.48
N ARG A 2 1.91 -8.12 16.45
CA ARG A 2 2.98 -8.40 15.46
C ARG A 2 2.77 -7.44 14.31
N ASP A 3 3.79 -6.64 14.03
CA ASP A 3 3.78 -5.73 12.89
C ASP A 3 4.14 -6.54 11.64
N TYR A 4 3.35 -6.38 10.59
CA TYR A 4 3.62 -6.95 9.26
C TYR A 4 4.27 -5.88 8.41
N LYS A 5 5.25 -6.26 7.59
CA LYS A 5 5.73 -5.37 6.52
C LYS A 5 4.87 -5.58 5.30
N LEU A 6 4.05 -4.60 5.00
CA LEU A 6 3.22 -4.54 3.82
C LEU A 6 4.08 -4.03 2.66
N ILE A 7 4.18 -4.82 1.60
CA ILE A 7 4.84 -4.47 0.34
C ILE A 7 3.76 -4.56 -0.73
N ILE A 8 3.37 -3.44 -1.33
CA ILE A 8 2.31 -3.39 -2.34
C ILE A 8 2.93 -3.01 -3.67
N ASN A 9 2.81 -3.87 -4.67
CA ASN A 9 3.04 -3.49 -6.05
C ASN A 9 1.77 -2.83 -6.56
N CYS A 10 1.85 -1.59 -7.02
CA CYS A 10 0.68 -0.88 -7.51
C CYS A 10 1.02 0.05 -8.67
N GLU A 11 0.01 0.28 -9.51
CA GLU A 11 0.04 1.34 -10.50
C GLU A 11 -0.79 2.52 -9.98
N TYR A 12 -0.22 3.72 -10.02
CA TYR A 12 -0.95 4.95 -9.68
C TYR A 12 -0.58 6.07 -10.64
N VAL A 13 -1.44 7.08 -10.74
CA VAL A 13 -1.23 8.21 -11.65
C VAL A 13 -0.43 9.30 -10.91
N ASN A 14 0.77 9.60 -11.41
CA ASN A 14 1.61 10.63 -10.81
C ASN A 14 1.09 12.06 -11.13
N GLU A 15 1.79 13.07 -10.62
CA GLU A 15 1.40 14.48 -10.78
C GLU A 15 1.42 14.98 -12.24
N THR A 16 2.11 14.26 -13.14
CA THR A 16 2.15 14.58 -14.57
C THR A 16 1.09 13.84 -15.38
N GLY A 17 0.23 13.05 -14.72
CA GLY A 17 -0.84 12.29 -15.38
C GLY A 17 -0.38 10.99 -16.02
N ILE A 18 0.80 10.48 -15.65
CA ILE A 18 1.37 9.25 -16.19
C ILE A 18 1.12 8.11 -15.21
N LEU A 19 0.62 6.98 -15.73
CA LEU A 19 0.51 5.73 -14.98
C LEU A 19 1.91 5.15 -14.77
N VAL A 20 2.30 4.97 -13.52
CA VAL A 20 3.62 4.48 -13.13
C VAL A 20 3.47 3.27 -12.20
N ASN A 21 4.32 2.26 -12.43
CA ASN A 21 4.46 1.12 -11.54
C ASN A 21 5.31 1.54 -10.34
N HIS A 22 4.84 1.23 -9.13
CA HIS A 22 5.53 1.57 -7.90
C HIS A 22 5.39 0.46 -6.86
N VAL A 23 6.35 0.43 -5.95
CA VAL A 23 6.29 -0.42 -4.77
C VAL A 23 6.13 0.46 -3.53
N LEU A 24 4.99 0.31 -2.84
CA LEU A 24 4.73 0.96 -1.55
C LEU A 24 5.09 0.03 -0.40
N LYS A 25 5.89 0.52 0.54
CA LYS A 25 6.28 -0.23 1.74
C LYS A 25 5.84 0.49 3.01
N ALA A 26 5.10 -0.22 3.88
CA ALA A 26 4.68 0.27 5.17
C ALA A 26 4.66 -0.84 6.23
N ASP A 27 4.80 -0.45 7.50
CA ASP A 27 4.55 -1.36 8.62
C ASP A 27 3.08 -1.25 9.02
N THR A 28 2.37 -2.38 9.06
CA THR A 28 0.95 -2.45 9.43
C THR A 28 0.76 -3.35 10.65
N ALA A 29 -0.14 -2.95 11.56
CA ALA A 29 -0.44 -3.73 12.75
C ALA A 29 -1.33 -4.96 12.46
N ARG A 30 -1.82 -5.11 11.22
CA ARG A 30 -2.77 -6.16 10.82
C ARG A 30 -2.27 -6.93 9.60
N LYS A 31 -2.68 -8.19 9.50
CA LYS A 31 -2.45 -8.96 8.27
C LYS A 31 -3.37 -8.39 7.18
N PRO A 32 -2.85 -7.94 6.03
CA PRO A 32 -3.67 -7.44 4.94
C PRO A 32 -4.55 -8.56 4.37
N GLN A 33 -5.73 -8.17 3.89
CA GLN A 33 -6.69 -9.02 3.19
C GLN A 33 -7.01 -8.44 1.81
N VAL A 34 -7.50 -9.29 0.90
CA VAL A 34 -8.04 -8.83 -0.38
C VAL A 34 -9.22 -7.89 -0.12
N TYR A 35 -9.30 -6.81 -0.89
CA TYR A 35 -10.22 -5.68 -0.73
C TYR A 35 -9.98 -4.78 0.48
N ASP A 36 -8.91 -5.00 1.27
CA ASP A 36 -8.50 -4.02 2.26
C ASP A 36 -8.03 -2.74 1.54
N LYS A 37 -8.54 -1.60 2.00
CA LYS A 37 -8.12 -0.28 1.51
C LYS A 37 -7.14 0.35 2.50
N PHE A 38 -6.00 0.80 1.98
CA PHE A 38 -4.95 1.47 2.74
C PHE A 38 -4.71 2.86 2.19
N MET A 39 -4.53 3.84 3.07
CA MET A 39 -4.29 5.22 2.66
C MET A 39 -2.85 5.61 2.94
N PHE A 40 -2.17 6.18 1.95
CA PHE A 40 -0.79 6.62 2.00
C PHE A 40 -0.75 8.14 1.85
N VAL A 41 -0.35 8.83 2.91
CA VAL A 41 -0.31 10.31 2.97
C VAL A 41 1.14 10.76 2.95
N SER A 42 1.62 11.27 1.81
CA SER A 42 2.95 11.84 1.67
C SER A 42 2.89 13.36 1.61
N LYS A 43 3.90 14.04 2.15
CA LYS A 43 4.08 15.49 1.95
C LYS A 43 4.54 15.85 0.54
N GLN A 44 5.04 14.86 -0.21
CA GLN A 44 5.56 15.05 -1.57
C GLN A 44 4.48 14.84 -2.64
N HIS A 45 3.32 14.29 -2.27
CA HIS A 45 2.19 14.11 -3.18
C HIS A 45 1.08 15.10 -2.83
N PHE A 46 0.47 15.71 -3.86
CA PHE A 46 -0.63 16.68 -3.68
C PHE A 46 -1.91 16.07 -3.07
N LYS A 47 -2.12 14.76 -3.20
CA LYS A 47 -3.28 14.03 -2.64
C LYS A 47 -2.86 12.74 -1.91
N PRO A 48 -3.63 12.27 -0.91
CA PRO A 48 -3.49 10.91 -0.39
C PRO A 48 -3.68 9.89 -1.50
N ILE A 49 -2.87 8.84 -1.49
CA ILE A 49 -3.00 7.70 -2.39
C ILE A 49 -3.78 6.63 -1.64
N VAL A 50 -4.94 6.21 -2.15
CA VAL A 50 -5.69 5.10 -1.56
C VAL A 50 -5.47 3.88 -2.43
N ILE A 51 -4.95 2.81 -1.84
CA ILE A 51 -4.69 1.55 -2.52
C ILE A 51 -5.62 0.48 -1.98
N GLU A 52 -6.36 -0.17 -2.87
CA GLU A 52 -7.10 -1.39 -2.55
C GLU A 52 -6.26 -2.61 -2.90
N ILE A 53 -6.13 -3.55 -1.95
CA ILE A 53 -5.44 -4.82 -2.20
C ILE A 53 -6.29 -5.69 -3.13
N ARG A 54 -5.76 -6.03 -4.29
CA ARG A 54 -6.41 -6.91 -5.27
C ARG A 54 -5.99 -8.36 -5.11
N ASP A 55 -4.74 -8.61 -4.74
CA ASP A 55 -4.23 -9.96 -4.52
C ASP A 55 -3.15 -10.00 -3.44
N ILE A 56 -2.96 -11.17 -2.82
CA ILE A 56 -1.87 -11.46 -1.88
C ILE A 56 -0.94 -12.47 -2.54
N VAL A 57 0.14 -11.95 -3.10
CA VAL A 57 1.10 -12.70 -3.91
C VAL A 57 1.95 -13.64 -3.06
N GLU A 58 2.46 -13.15 -1.93
CA GLU A 58 3.37 -13.92 -1.09
C GLU A 58 3.29 -13.54 0.39
N VAL A 59 3.40 -14.54 1.26
CA VAL A 59 3.59 -14.36 2.71
C VAL A 59 4.90 -15.05 3.10
N ALA A 60 5.98 -14.28 3.18
CA ALA A 60 7.28 -14.83 3.58
C ALA A 60 7.36 -14.92 5.13
N MET A 61 7.51 -16.15 5.66
CA MET A 61 7.68 -16.41 7.10
C MET A 61 9.15 -16.32 7.56
N LEU A 62 9.95 -15.43 6.96
CA LEU A 62 11.33 -15.13 7.37
C LEU A 62 11.30 -14.06 8.49
N PRO A 63 12.41 -13.68 9.17
CA PRO A 63 12.30 -12.86 10.38
C PRO A 63 11.77 -11.45 10.04
N GLY A 64 10.48 -11.25 10.33
CA GLY A 64 9.66 -10.14 9.86
C GLY A 64 8.53 -10.68 8.97
N MET A 65 7.27 -10.54 9.39
CA MET A 65 6.14 -11.03 8.60
C MET A 65 5.94 -10.12 7.40
N HIS A 66 6.61 -10.41 6.29
CA HIS A 66 6.47 -9.66 5.05
C HIS A 66 5.28 -10.21 4.28
N VAL A 67 4.41 -9.31 3.81
CA VAL A 67 3.29 -9.65 2.97
C VAL A 67 3.39 -8.83 1.70
N VAL A 68 3.58 -9.52 0.58
CA VAL A 68 3.63 -8.93 -0.76
C VAL A 68 2.23 -9.01 -1.34
N CYS A 69 1.71 -7.87 -1.75
CA CYS A 69 0.37 -7.71 -2.30
C CYS A 69 0.46 -7.00 -3.65
N ASP A 70 -0.52 -7.26 -4.50
CA ASP A 70 -0.79 -6.40 -5.66
C ASP A 70 -1.99 -5.52 -5.30
N GLY A 71 -1.89 -4.23 -5.62
CA GLY A 71 -2.91 -3.25 -5.29
C GLY A 71 -3.13 -2.23 -6.41
N GLU A 72 -4.26 -1.55 -6.34
CA GLU A 72 -4.67 -0.57 -7.34
C GLU A 72 -5.06 0.73 -6.65
N GLU A 73 -4.71 1.89 -7.25
CA GLU A 73 -5.22 3.18 -6.80
C GLU A 73 -6.74 3.26 -7.00
N VAL A 74 -7.47 3.62 -5.95
CA VAL A 74 -8.91 3.86 -6.00
C VAL A 74 -9.22 5.27 -5.50
N ASP A 75 -10.24 5.91 -6.08
CA ASP A 75 -10.66 7.25 -5.66
C ASP A 75 -11.53 7.24 -4.38
N GLU A 76 -11.99 6.07 -3.94
CA GLU A 76 -12.87 5.91 -2.78
C GLU A 76 -12.09 5.84 -1.47
N ALA A 77 -12.36 6.80 -0.56
CA ALA A 77 -11.75 6.86 0.77
C ALA A 77 -12.62 6.24 1.89
N ASP A 78 -13.60 5.41 1.53
CA ASP A 78 -14.45 4.70 2.49
C ASP A 78 -13.77 3.42 3.01
N ASP A 79 -14.07 3.02 4.25
CA ASP A 79 -13.60 1.77 4.88
C ASP A 79 -12.08 1.55 4.96
N ILE A 80 -11.30 2.65 5.01
CA ILE A 80 -9.85 2.62 5.16
C ILE A 80 -9.44 1.84 6.42
N LYS A 81 -8.64 0.79 6.23
CA LYS A 81 -8.18 -0.08 7.31
C LYS A 81 -7.07 0.55 8.12
N GLU A 82 -6.18 1.27 7.46
CA GLU A 82 -5.04 1.95 8.08
C GLU A 82 -4.54 3.09 7.19
N THR A 83 -3.98 4.13 7.83
CA THR A 83 -3.41 5.29 7.17
C THR A 83 -1.93 5.41 7.53
N PHE A 84 -1.08 5.51 6.51
CA PHE A 84 0.37 5.59 6.63
C PHE A 84 0.87 6.99 6.31
N TYR A 85 1.53 7.62 7.28
CA TYR A 85 2.16 8.95 7.14
C TYR A 85 3.67 8.86 6.88
N SER A 86 4.26 7.67 7.05
CA SER A 86 5.65 7.36 6.79
C SER A 86 5.70 6.02 6.05
N PHE A 87 6.03 6.07 4.77
CA PHE A 87 6.14 4.92 3.88
C PHE A 87 7.26 5.17 2.86
N LEU A 88 7.78 4.11 2.27
CA LEU A 88 8.77 4.20 1.19
C LEU A 88 8.08 3.92 -0.14
N ILE A 89 8.40 4.74 -1.13
CA ILE A 89 8.04 4.54 -2.54
C ILE A 89 9.34 4.18 -3.26
N GLU A 90 9.34 3.07 -3.98
CA GLU A 90 10.42 2.69 -4.89
C GLU A 90 9.89 2.70 -6.33
N ASP A 91 10.69 3.24 -7.25
CA ASP A 91 10.52 3.27 -8.72
C ASP A 91 11.21 2.06 -9.38
#